data_AF-A0A5Q3QB35-F1
#
_entry.id   AF-A0A5Q3QB35-F1
#
_cell.length_a   1.000
_cell.length_b   1.000
_cell.length_c   1.000
_cell.angle_alpha   90.00
_cell.angle_beta   90.00
_cell.angle_gamma   90.00
#
_symmetry.space_group_name_H-M   'P 1'
#
loop_
_entity.id
_entity.type
_entity.pdbx_description
1 polymer ?
#
loop_
_entity_poly.entity_id
_entity_poly.type
_entity_poly.pdbx_seq_one_letter_code
_entity_poly.pdbx_strand_id
1 'polypeptide(L)'
;MTSKSTMPPECSRTGEVRLTSTPANPVPTARSLCAAGTTRVTLVEPVAIAADGDDLRRLDLVRELTAWAVECDWTLRVNDQRVDELPDWRAFAHLYPPRWVDGDCADRVDLAEWCNRWYPGRCLMRHGPGLVEVRDRRRDVLDRYVVDDAAYVEALRELGAGRPPASVAPWVAESLQEAGLLVALGERLWWAPVRVRRWPVPAMVV
;
A
#
# COMPACT_ATOMS: atom_id res chain seq x y z
N MET A 1 -35.09 12.25 -24.07
CA MET A 1 -34.13 11.27 -23.50
C MET A 1 -33.15 12.04 -22.64
N THR A 2 -33.46 12.16 -21.35
CA THR A 2 -32.67 12.92 -20.37
C THR A 2 -31.57 12.01 -19.81
N SER A 3 -30.32 12.40 -20.10
CA SER A 3 -29.12 11.73 -19.59
C SER A 3 -29.00 11.95 -18.08
N LYS A 4 -28.93 10.87 -17.30
CA LYS A 4 -28.64 10.89 -15.88
C LYS A 4 -27.18 11.31 -15.68
N SER A 5 -26.99 12.51 -15.15
CA SER A 5 -25.70 12.99 -14.64
C SER A 5 -25.37 12.20 -13.36
N THR A 6 -24.35 11.35 -13.42
CA THR A 6 -23.78 10.67 -12.24
C THR A 6 -23.06 11.73 -11.41
N MET A 7 -23.62 12.08 -10.25
CA MET A 7 -22.97 12.98 -9.32
C MET A 7 -21.70 12.33 -8.73
N PRO A 8 -20.59 13.07 -8.58
CA PRO A 8 -19.46 12.61 -7.80
C PRO A 8 -19.86 12.48 -6.31
N PRO A 9 -19.19 11.62 -5.53
CA PRO A 9 -19.47 11.45 -4.11
C PRO A 9 -19.35 12.81 -3.40
N GLU A 10 -20.37 13.15 -2.60
CA GLU A 10 -20.43 14.38 -1.83
C GLU A 10 -19.23 14.47 -0.88
N CYS A 11 -18.33 15.41 -1.18
CA CYS A 11 -17.28 15.82 -0.26
C CYS A 11 -17.95 16.67 0.83
N SER A 12 -18.25 16.06 1.98
CA SER A 12 -18.63 16.82 3.18
C SER A 12 -17.52 17.83 3.53
N ARG A 13 -17.85 18.94 4.19
CA ARG A 13 -16.87 20.00 4.57
C ARG A 13 -15.73 19.50 5.47
N THR A 14 -15.87 18.32 6.03
CA THR A 14 -14.83 17.53 6.70
C THR A 14 -14.10 16.78 5.59
N GLY A 15 -12.78 16.90 5.46
CA GLY A 15 -11.95 16.20 4.45
C GLY A 15 -11.94 14.66 4.60
N GLU A 16 -13.09 14.06 4.82
CA GLU A 16 -13.31 12.66 5.11
C GLU A 16 -14.16 12.07 3.98
N VAL A 17 -13.71 10.94 3.45
CA VAL A 17 -14.44 10.21 2.41
C VAL A 17 -14.64 8.78 2.87
N ARG A 18 -15.84 8.25 2.68
CA ARG A 18 -16.16 6.83 2.91
C ARG A 18 -16.30 6.11 1.57
N LEU A 19 -15.52 5.06 1.38
CA LEU A 19 -15.57 4.21 0.20
C LEU A 19 -16.31 2.91 0.54
N THR A 20 -17.43 2.69 -0.14
CA THR A 20 -18.30 1.51 0.02
C THR A 20 -18.00 0.40 -0.99
N SER A 21 -17.06 0.62 -1.90
CA SER A 21 -16.63 -0.37 -2.90
C SER A 21 -15.17 -0.14 -3.27
N THR A 22 -14.53 -1.18 -3.78
CA THR A 22 -13.15 -1.12 -4.28
C THR A 22 -13.08 -0.29 -5.56
N PRO A 23 -12.26 0.78 -5.60
CA PRO A 23 -12.03 1.49 -6.85
C PRO A 23 -11.25 0.62 -7.83
N ALA A 24 -11.64 0.65 -9.11
CA ALA A 24 -10.95 -0.11 -10.16
C ALA A 24 -9.48 0.27 -10.32
N ASN A 25 -9.12 1.54 -10.08
CA ASN A 25 -7.77 2.07 -10.26
C ASN A 25 -7.30 2.81 -8.99
N PRO A 26 -6.59 2.14 -8.07
CA PRO A 26 -6.18 2.73 -6.78
C PRO A 26 -5.32 4.00 -6.89
N VAL A 27 -4.34 4.01 -7.79
CA VAL A 27 -3.40 5.14 -7.99
C VAL A 27 -4.10 6.45 -8.39
N PRO A 28 -4.87 6.52 -9.49
CA PRO A 28 -5.58 7.74 -9.84
C PRO A 28 -6.70 8.11 -8.86
N THR A 29 -7.30 7.13 -8.17
CA THR A 29 -8.29 7.39 -7.11
C THR A 29 -7.66 8.11 -5.93
N ALA A 30 -6.56 7.60 -5.37
CA ALA A 30 -5.86 8.24 -4.27
C ALA A 30 -5.42 9.67 -4.63
N ARG A 31 -4.87 9.86 -5.84
CA ARG A 31 -4.50 11.20 -6.34
C ARG A 31 -5.71 12.15 -6.37
N SER A 32 -6.85 11.70 -6.88
CA SER A 32 -8.07 12.52 -6.98
C SER A 32 -8.61 12.91 -5.61
N LEU A 33 -8.63 11.98 -4.65
CA LEU A 33 -9.04 12.24 -3.27
C LEU A 33 -8.14 13.29 -2.61
N CYS A 34 -6.82 13.16 -2.78
CA CYS A 34 -5.87 14.12 -2.23
C CYS A 34 -6.01 15.50 -2.88
N ALA A 35 -6.19 15.56 -4.20
CA ALA A 35 -6.42 16.82 -4.91
C ALA A 35 -7.72 17.53 -4.46
N ALA A 36 -8.73 16.76 -4.01
CA ALA A 36 -9.96 17.27 -3.44
C ALA A 36 -9.84 17.71 -1.96
N GLY A 37 -8.66 17.59 -1.35
CA GLY A 37 -8.43 17.97 0.06
C GLY A 37 -8.84 16.90 1.06
N THR A 38 -8.96 15.63 0.64
CA THR A 38 -9.25 14.52 1.55
C THR A 38 -8.07 14.29 2.50
N THR A 39 -8.34 14.32 3.79
CA THR A 39 -7.41 14.06 4.90
C THR A 39 -7.61 12.68 5.53
N ARG A 40 -8.82 12.09 5.42
CA ARG A 40 -9.13 10.75 5.92
C ARG A 40 -10.00 9.97 4.94
N VAL A 41 -9.71 8.69 4.77
CA VAL A 41 -10.53 7.75 3.98
C VAL A 41 -10.93 6.58 4.86
N THR A 42 -12.22 6.24 4.87
CA THR A 42 -12.74 5.02 5.49
C THR A 42 -13.04 3.97 4.42
N LEU A 43 -12.41 2.80 4.53
CA LEU A 43 -12.75 1.62 3.75
C LEU A 43 -13.78 0.79 4.54
N VAL A 44 -15.00 0.71 4.01
CA VAL A 44 -16.09 -0.03 4.67
C VAL A 44 -15.86 -1.54 4.60
N GLU A 45 -15.36 -2.01 3.45
CA GLU A 45 -15.05 -3.42 3.25
C GLU A 45 -13.66 -3.74 3.82
N PRO A 46 -13.53 -4.83 4.60
CA PRO A 46 -12.22 -5.30 5.06
C PRO A 46 -11.31 -5.65 3.90
N VAL A 47 -10.00 -5.57 4.16
CA VAL A 47 -8.95 -5.98 3.22
C VAL A 47 -8.46 -7.34 3.66
N ALA A 48 -8.72 -8.39 2.89
CA ALA A 48 -8.23 -9.73 3.20
C ALA A 48 -6.86 -10.00 2.55
N ILE A 49 -5.87 -10.37 3.37
CA ILE A 49 -4.55 -10.78 2.86
C ILE A 49 -4.62 -12.27 2.49
N ALA A 50 -5.29 -12.65 1.39
CA ALA A 50 -5.23 -13.99 0.78
C ALA A 50 -6.22 -14.22 -0.37
N ALA A 51 -7.26 -13.40 -0.52
CA ALA A 51 -8.50 -13.89 -1.11
C ALA A 51 -8.68 -13.61 -2.61
N ASP A 52 -8.49 -12.38 -3.11
CA ASP A 52 -8.79 -12.07 -4.52
C ASP A 52 -8.14 -10.78 -5.08
N GLY A 53 -8.59 -10.36 -6.27
CA GLY A 53 -8.12 -9.15 -6.93
C GLY A 53 -8.71 -7.84 -6.40
N ASP A 54 -9.85 -7.85 -5.72
CA ASP A 54 -10.40 -6.67 -5.05
C ASP A 54 -9.63 -6.34 -3.78
N ASP A 55 -9.24 -7.35 -3.00
CA ASP A 55 -8.43 -7.14 -1.81
C ASP A 55 -7.06 -6.55 -2.14
N LEU A 56 -6.41 -7.01 -3.21
CA LEU A 56 -5.18 -6.39 -3.69
C LEU A 56 -5.38 -4.92 -4.08
N ARG A 57 -6.50 -4.59 -4.73
CA ARG A 57 -6.81 -3.20 -5.09
C ARG A 57 -7.07 -2.34 -3.85
N ARG A 58 -7.76 -2.86 -2.82
CA ARG A 58 -7.93 -2.15 -1.55
C ARG A 58 -6.58 -1.96 -0.85
N LEU A 59 -5.72 -2.97 -0.85
CA LEU A 59 -4.38 -2.87 -0.27
C LEU A 59 -3.49 -1.87 -1.02
N ASP A 60 -3.52 -1.87 -2.35
CA ASP A 60 -2.88 -0.86 -3.19
C ASP A 60 -3.41 0.54 -2.88
N LEU A 61 -4.72 0.68 -2.65
CA LEU A 61 -5.31 1.96 -2.27
C LEU A 61 -4.80 2.43 -0.91
N VAL A 62 -4.72 1.56 0.11
CA VAL A 62 -4.11 1.88 1.40
C VAL A 62 -2.65 2.32 1.23
N ARG A 63 -1.87 1.64 0.38
CA ARG A 63 -0.49 2.02 0.04
C ARG A 63 -0.42 3.41 -0.58
N GLU A 64 -1.27 3.71 -1.56
CA GLU A 64 -1.27 5.02 -2.23
C GLU A 64 -1.76 6.13 -1.30
N LEU A 65 -2.78 5.90 -0.47
CA LEU A 65 -3.23 6.89 0.52
C LEU A 65 -2.16 7.17 1.58
N THR A 66 -1.46 6.12 2.04
CA THR A 66 -0.29 6.24 2.93
C THR A 66 0.80 7.11 2.29
N ALA A 67 1.05 6.94 0.99
CA ALA A 67 2.03 7.74 0.25
C ALA A 67 1.70 9.25 0.18
N TRP A 68 0.42 9.59 0.30
CA TRP A 68 -0.08 10.96 0.33
C TRP A 68 -0.26 11.52 1.75
N ALA A 69 0.04 10.72 2.78
CA ALA A 69 -0.24 11.03 4.18
C ALA A 69 -1.73 11.29 4.45
N VAL A 70 -2.61 10.55 3.76
CA VAL A 70 -4.04 10.48 4.07
C VAL A 70 -4.24 9.41 5.13
N GLU A 71 -4.99 9.74 6.19
CA GLU A 71 -5.36 8.78 7.22
C GLU A 71 -6.29 7.70 6.64
N CYS A 72 -5.98 6.44 6.92
CA CYS A 72 -6.79 5.31 6.48
C CYS A 72 -7.49 4.68 7.68
N ASP A 73 -8.81 4.73 7.72
CA ASP A 73 -9.63 3.90 8.62
C ASP A 73 -10.03 2.64 7.84
N TRP A 74 -9.41 1.52 8.15
CA TRP A 74 -9.62 0.26 7.45
C TRP A 74 -9.51 -0.94 8.39
N THR A 75 -10.08 -2.06 7.96
CA THR A 75 -10.03 -3.33 8.69
C THR A 75 -9.13 -4.30 7.93
N LEU A 76 -8.18 -4.91 8.63
CA LEU A 76 -7.43 -6.03 8.09
C LEU A 76 -8.17 -7.33 8.40
N ARG A 77 -8.39 -8.21 7.42
CA ARG A 77 -8.96 -9.54 7.64
C ARG A 77 -7.92 -10.64 7.42
N VAL A 78 -7.81 -11.53 8.40
CA VAL A 78 -6.85 -12.64 8.42
C VAL A 78 -7.60 -13.93 8.76
N ASN A 79 -7.86 -14.75 7.73
CA ASN A 79 -8.62 -15.99 7.88
C ASN A 79 -7.69 -17.21 7.92
N ASP A 80 -8.19 -18.31 8.49
CA ASP A 80 -7.48 -19.58 8.69
C ASP A 80 -7.12 -20.33 7.40
N GLN A 81 -7.91 -20.15 6.33
CA GLN A 81 -7.87 -20.97 5.11
C GLN A 81 -6.50 -21.01 4.40
N ARG A 82 -5.61 -20.06 4.66
CA ARG A 82 -4.24 -20.01 4.12
C ARG A 82 -3.21 -19.53 5.15
N VAL A 83 -3.42 -19.86 6.43
CA VAL A 83 -2.63 -19.29 7.54
C VAL A 83 -1.11 -19.48 7.36
N ASP A 84 -0.68 -20.64 6.84
CA ASP A 84 0.74 -20.95 6.64
C ASP A 84 1.38 -20.16 5.48
N GLU A 85 0.56 -19.62 4.58
CA GLU A 85 1.00 -18.83 3.42
C GLU A 85 0.91 -17.32 3.68
N LEU A 86 0.43 -16.92 4.86
CA LEU A 86 0.36 -15.52 5.24
C LEU A 86 1.77 -14.98 5.51
N PRO A 87 2.18 -13.89 4.83
CA PRO A 87 3.42 -13.21 5.17
C PRO A 87 3.34 -12.63 6.58
N ASP A 88 4.51 -12.45 7.21
CA ASP A 88 4.63 -11.71 8.46
C ASP A 88 3.98 -10.33 8.32
N TRP A 89 3.12 -9.95 9.28
CA TRP A 89 2.41 -8.68 9.29
C TRP A 89 3.37 -7.48 9.18
N ARG A 90 4.62 -7.63 9.62
CA ARG A 90 5.68 -6.62 9.48
C ARG A 90 5.95 -6.23 8.03
N ALA A 91 5.63 -7.09 7.06
CA ALA A 91 5.68 -6.76 5.63
C ALA A 91 4.73 -5.60 5.25
N PHE A 92 3.69 -5.34 6.05
CA PHE A 92 2.71 -4.26 5.82
C PHE A 92 2.85 -3.12 6.84
N ALA A 93 3.74 -3.25 7.83
CA ALA A 93 3.87 -2.31 8.96
C ALA A 93 4.28 -0.88 8.57
N HIS A 94 4.57 -0.62 7.30
CA HIS A 94 4.79 0.71 6.73
C HIS A 94 3.50 1.39 6.24
N LEU A 95 2.43 0.64 6.02
CA LEU A 95 1.10 1.16 5.72
C LEU A 95 0.49 1.80 6.96
N TYR A 96 -0.40 2.77 6.77
CA TYR A 96 -1.22 3.30 7.86
C TYR A 96 -1.87 2.14 8.62
N PRO A 97 -1.73 2.03 9.96
CA PRO A 97 -2.18 0.86 10.71
C PRO A 97 -3.69 0.65 10.52
N PRO A 98 -4.17 -0.60 10.40
CA PRO A 98 -5.60 -0.85 10.39
C PRO A 98 -6.22 -0.43 11.74
N ARG A 99 -7.50 -0.06 11.73
CA ARG A 99 -8.23 0.27 12.94
C ARG A 99 -8.39 -0.94 13.86
N TRP A 100 -8.57 -2.11 13.26
CA TRP A 100 -8.66 -3.39 13.95
C TRP A 100 -8.36 -4.54 12.97
N VAL A 101 -8.11 -5.73 13.52
CA VAL A 101 -7.84 -6.96 12.77
C VAL A 101 -8.96 -7.95 13.03
N ASP A 102 -9.55 -8.47 11.96
CA ASP A 102 -10.65 -9.45 11.94
C ASP A 102 -10.17 -10.84 11.52
N GLY A 103 -10.98 -11.85 11.84
CA GLY A 103 -10.82 -13.23 11.39
C GLY A 103 -10.19 -14.16 12.42
N ASP A 104 -10.22 -15.45 12.10
CA ASP A 104 -9.84 -16.54 13.01
C ASP A 104 -8.35 -16.54 13.39
N CYS A 105 -7.52 -15.78 12.66
CA CYS A 105 -6.08 -15.67 12.89
C CYS A 105 -5.66 -14.22 13.21
N ALA A 106 -6.57 -13.41 13.77
CA ALA A 106 -6.29 -12.02 14.13
C ALA A 106 -5.16 -11.88 15.16
N ASP A 107 -4.97 -12.87 16.02
CA ASP A 107 -3.91 -12.95 17.03
C ASP A 107 -2.49 -13.03 16.44
N ARG A 108 -2.36 -13.40 15.16
CA ARG A 108 -1.08 -13.41 14.44
C ARG A 108 -0.59 -12.01 14.06
N VAL A 109 -1.43 -10.99 14.23
CA VAL A 109 -1.08 -9.59 13.96
C VAL A 109 -0.96 -8.85 15.28
N ASP A 110 0.26 -8.41 15.61
CA ASP A 110 0.47 -7.52 16.75
C ASP A 110 0.11 -6.08 16.34
N LEU A 111 -1.18 -5.76 16.44
CA LEU A 111 -1.70 -4.43 16.10
C LEU A 111 -1.12 -3.33 17.00
N ALA A 112 -0.84 -3.64 18.26
CA ALA A 112 -0.26 -2.67 19.18
C ALA A 112 1.18 -2.32 18.74
N GLU A 113 1.98 -3.31 18.38
CA GLU A 113 3.33 -3.10 17.85
C GLU A 113 3.31 -2.35 16.51
N TRP A 114 2.37 -2.68 15.61
CA TRP A 114 2.20 -1.95 14.35
C TRP A 114 1.93 -0.47 14.61
N CYS A 115 0.93 -0.14 15.44
CA CYS A 115 0.60 1.23 15.80
C CYS A 115 1.78 1.96 16.44
N ASN A 116 2.48 1.32 17.39
CA ASN A 116 3.58 1.92 18.13
C ASN A 116 4.81 2.23 17.27
N ARG A 117 5.06 1.42 16.23
CA ARG A 117 6.24 1.55 15.37
C ARG A 117 5.95 2.22 14.03
N TRP A 118 4.69 2.54 13.75
CA TRP A 118 4.33 3.13 12.49
C TRP A 118 4.81 4.58 12.37
N TYR A 119 5.39 4.90 11.21
CA TYR A 119 5.61 6.27 10.78
C TYR A 119 5.63 6.34 9.25
N PRO A 120 5.27 7.49 8.66
CA PRO A 120 5.33 7.68 7.21
C PRO A 120 6.73 7.44 6.65
N GLY A 121 6.82 6.69 5.55
CA GLY A 121 8.09 6.46 4.86
C GLY A 121 8.95 5.33 5.42
N ARG A 122 8.37 4.42 6.22
CA ARG A 122 9.08 3.24 6.73
C ARG A 122 9.52 2.26 5.63
N CYS A 123 8.81 2.18 4.50
CA CYS A 123 9.25 1.46 3.30
C CYS A 123 8.87 2.29 2.06
N LEU A 124 9.81 3.09 1.54
CA LEU A 124 9.56 4.07 0.49
C LEU A 124 10.43 3.88 -0.73
N MET A 125 9.91 4.29 -1.89
CA MET A 125 10.63 4.35 -3.16
C MET A 125 10.66 5.79 -3.70
N ARG A 126 11.80 6.18 -4.27
CA ARG A 126 12.03 7.45 -4.96
C ARG A 126 12.67 7.22 -6.33
N HIS A 127 12.21 7.97 -7.31
CA HIS A 127 12.83 8.00 -8.63
C HIS A 127 13.82 9.17 -8.72
N GLY A 128 15.04 8.86 -9.12
CA GLY A 128 16.03 9.84 -9.57
C GLY A 128 16.24 9.75 -11.09
N PRO A 129 17.02 10.68 -11.67
CA PRO A 129 17.46 10.56 -13.05
C PRO A 129 18.32 9.30 -13.22
N GLY A 130 17.85 8.33 -14.00
CA GLY A 130 18.57 7.09 -14.29
C GLY A 130 18.67 6.08 -13.13
N LEU A 131 18.09 6.36 -11.97
CA LEU A 131 18.15 5.47 -10.81
C LEU A 131 16.84 5.43 -10.02
N VAL A 132 16.66 4.38 -9.23
CA VAL A 132 15.62 4.26 -8.22
C VAL A 132 16.25 3.95 -6.88
N GLU A 133 15.79 4.64 -5.83
CA GLU A 133 16.18 4.36 -4.45
C GLU A 133 14.98 3.77 -3.70
N VAL A 134 15.19 2.63 -3.04
CA VAL A 134 14.25 2.08 -2.05
C VAL A 134 14.90 2.12 -0.68
N ARG A 135 14.17 2.65 0.30
CA ARG A 135 14.56 2.67 1.71
C ARG A 135 13.54 1.89 2.50
N ASP A 136 13.99 0.85 3.19
CA ASP A 136 13.13 -0.02 3.99
C ASP A 136 13.63 -0.09 5.44
N ARG A 137 12.70 0.05 6.39
CA ARG A 137 12.92 -0.01 7.84
C ARG A 137 11.87 -0.89 8.51
N ARG A 138 11.19 -1.75 7.77
CA ARG A 138 10.22 -2.70 8.33
C ARG A 138 10.89 -3.70 9.29
N ARG A 139 12.19 -3.99 9.09
CA ARG A 139 13.02 -4.86 9.92
C ARG A 139 13.87 -4.12 10.97
N ASP A 140 13.50 -2.87 11.28
CA ASP A 140 14.19 -1.94 12.22
C ASP A 140 15.62 -1.51 11.83
N VAL A 141 16.27 -2.23 10.91
CA VAL A 141 17.48 -1.80 10.22
C VAL A 141 17.09 -1.05 8.95
N LEU A 142 17.85 0.00 8.59
CA LEU A 142 17.69 0.67 7.29
C LEU A 142 18.39 -0.15 6.20
N ASP A 143 17.58 -0.83 5.39
CA ASP A 143 18.01 -1.37 4.11
C ASP A 143 17.85 -0.29 3.04
N ARG A 144 18.95 0.02 2.34
CA ARG A 144 18.98 1.02 1.25
C ARG A 144 19.40 0.33 -0.03
N TYR A 145 18.47 0.25 -0.97
CA TYR A 145 18.71 -0.26 -2.31
C TYR A 145 18.85 0.94 -3.26
N VAL A 146 20.02 1.09 -3.89
CA VAL A 146 20.25 2.05 -4.97
C VAL A 146 20.38 1.24 -6.25
N VAL A 147 19.42 1.43 -7.15
CA VAL A 147 19.26 0.63 -8.35
C VAL A 147 19.48 1.53 -9.56
N ASP A 148 20.49 1.23 -10.37
CA ASP A 148 20.86 1.96 -11.59
C ASP A 148 20.88 1.07 -12.84
N ASP A 149 20.78 -0.25 -12.68
CA ASP A 149 20.56 -1.17 -13.80
C ASP A 149 19.23 -0.87 -14.51
N ALA A 150 19.29 -0.77 -15.84
CA ALA A 150 18.15 -0.31 -16.64
C ALA A 150 16.93 -1.24 -16.55
N ALA A 151 17.14 -2.57 -16.49
CA ALA A 151 16.04 -3.53 -16.43
C ALA A 151 15.32 -3.46 -15.08
N TYR A 152 16.08 -3.35 -13.98
CA TYR A 152 15.49 -3.12 -12.67
C TYR A 152 14.81 -1.75 -12.57
N VAL A 153 15.46 -0.67 -13.03
CA VAL A 153 14.89 0.69 -12.98
C VAL A 153 13.53 0.73 -13.69
N GLU A 154 13.40 0.07 -14.84
CA GLU A 154 12.14 -0.02 -15.57
C GLU A 154 11.09 -0.83 -14.81
N ALA A 155 11.47 -2.00 -14.28
CA ALA A 155 10.58 -2.83 -13.47
C ALA A 155 10.05 -2.08 -12.24
N LEU A 156 10.90 -1.38 -11.48
CA LEU A 156 10.50 -0.59 -10.33
C LEU A 156 9.60 0.60 -10.71
N ARG A 157 9.78 1.18 -11.90
CA ARG A 157 8.87 2.22 -12.43
C ARG A 157 7.49 1.67 -12.74
N GLU A 158 7.41 0.54 -13.43
CA GLU A 158 6.13 -0.10 -13.76
C GLU A 158 5.39 -0.53 -12.47
N LEU A 159 6.08 -1.17 -11.53
CA LEU A 159 5.51 -1.57 -10.23
C LEU A 159 5.01 -0.34 -9.44
N GLY A 160 5.81 0.72 -9.35
CA GLY A 160 5.42 1.98 -8.71
C GLY A 160 4.35 2.78 -9.44
N ALA A 161 4.04 2.43 -10.69
CA ALA A 161 2.90 2.95 -11.44
C ALA A 161 1.62 2.11 -11.22
N GLY A 162 1.71 1.01 -10.45
CA GLY A 162 0.59 0.11 -10.16
C GLY A 162 0.42 -1.01 -11.18
N ARG A 163 1.44 -1.31 -12.00
CA ARG A 163 1.41 -2.50 -12.85
C ARG A 163 1.49 -3.77 -11.99
N PRO A 164 0.82 -4.87 -12.41
CA PRO A 164 0.87 -6.11 -11.68
C PRO A 164 2.30 -6.68 -11.69
N PRO A 165 2.80 -7.28 -10.60
CA PRO A 165 4.14 -7.88 -10.60
C PRO A 165 4.35 -8.98 -11.65
N ALA A 166 3.29 -9.61 -12.14
CA ALA A 166 3.38 -10.54 -13.26
C ALA A 166 3.87 -9.89 -14.57
N SER A 167 3.95 -8.55 -14.67
CA SER A 167 4.49 -7.85 -15.84
C SER A 167 6.01 -7.64 -15.80
N VAL A 168 6.69 -7.97 -14.71
CA VAL A 168 8.16 -7.85 -14.63
C VAL A 168 8.85 -9.17 -14.96
N ALA A 169 10.13 -9.11 -15.33
CA ALA A 169 10.90 -10.32 -15.63
C ALA A 169 11.03 -11.22 -14.38
N PRO A 170 10.96 -12.56 -14.51
CA PRO A 170 10.97 -13.47 -13.34
C PRO A 170 12.16 -13.30 -12.41
N TRP A 171 13.38 -13.16 -12.95
CA TRP A 171 14.60 -12.97 -12.16
C TRP A 171 14.62 -11.63 -11.39
N VAL A 172 13.94 -10.60 -11.91
CA VAL A 172 13.74 -9.33 -11.19
C VAL A 172 12.74 -9.55 -10.05
N ALA A 173 11.64 -10.26 -10.32
CA ALA A 173 10.65 -10.57 -9.29
C ALA A 173 11.27 -11.37 -8.13
N GLU A 174 12.05 -12.41 -8.44
CA GLU A 174 12.79 -13.22 -7.45
C GLU A 174 13.69 -12.34 -6.57
N SER A 175 14.53 -11.50 -7.19
CA SER A 175 15.43 -10.60 -6.46
C SER A 175 14.67 -9.61 -5.57
N LEU A 176 13.53 -9.10 -6.04
CA LEU A 176 12.68 -8.20 -5.24
C LEU A 176 11.94 -8.93 -4.11
N GLN A 177 11.61 -10.21 -4.28
CA GLN A 177 11.04 -11.05 -3.23
C GLN A 177 12.07 -11.37 -2.14
N GLU A 178 13.31 -11.69 -2.53
CA GLU A 178 14.43 -11.89 -1.59
C GLU A 178 14.68 -10.64 -0.75
N ALA A 179 14.61 -9.46 -1.37
CA ALA A 179 14.68 -8.17 -0.69
C ALA A 179 13.42 -7.82 0.14
N GLY A 180 12.36 -8.64 0.07
CA GLY A 180 11.07 -8.42 0.74
C GLY A 180 10.25 -7.27 0.15
N LEU A 181 10.62 -6.72 -1.01
CA LEU A 181 9.95 -5.59 -1.68
C LEU A 181 8.72 -6.07 -2.49
N LEU A 182 8.77 -7.30 -3.00
CA LEU A 182 7.60 -8.04 -3.44
C LEU A 182 7.18 -9.04 -2.37
N VAL A 183 5.93 -8.96 -1.94
CA VAL A 183 5.37 -9.80 -0.88
C VAL A 183 4.41 -10.80 -1.50
N ALA A 184 4.56 -12.08 -1.17
CA ALA A 184 3.63 -13.11 -1.58
C ALA A 184 2.34 -13.03 -0.74
N LEU A 185 1.19 -13.03 -1.42
CA LEU A 185 -0.15 -13.03 -0.85
C LEU A 185 -0.93 -14.16 -1.54
N GLY A 186 -0.82 -15.37 -0.98
CA GLY A 186 -1.23 -16.59 -1.68
C GLY A 186 -0.46 -16.75 -2.99
N GLU A 187 -1.17 -16.89 -4.10
CA GLU A 187 -0.58 -17.07 -5.44
C GLU A 187 -0.19 -15.76 -6.13
N ARG A 188 -0.38 -14.62 -5.46
CA ARG A 188 -0.15 -13.30 -6.04
C ARG A 188 1.04 -12.64 -5.37
N LEU A 189 1.74 -11.81 -6.14
CA LEU A 189 2.76 -10.92 -5.60
C LEU A 189 2.19 -9.52 -5.45
N TRP A 190 2.64 -8.81 -4.43
CA TRP A 190 2.25 -7.44 -4.15
C TRP A 190 3.47 -6.56 -3.93
N TRP A 191 3.47 -5.38 -4.56
CA TRP A 191 4.53 -4.39 -4.42
C TRP A 191 4.37 -3.61 -3.11
N ALA A 192 5.30 -3.77 -2.17
CA ALA A 192 5.18 -3.15 -0.86
C ALA A 192 5.56 -1.65 -0.84
N PRO A 193 6.69 -1.21 -1.42
CA PRO A 193 7.17 0.16 -1.23
C PRO A 193 6.18 1.26 -1.63
N VAL A 194 5.98 2.23 -0.73
CA VAL A 194 5.19 3.43 -1.05
C VAL A 194 6.01 4.37 -1.94
N ARG A 195 5.42 4.87 -3.02
CA ARG A 195 6.07 5.93 -3.81
C ARG A 195 5.90 7.26 -3.11
N VAL A 196 6.98 7.96 -2.75
CA VAL A 196 6.84 9.27 -2.08
C VAL A 196 6.09 10.25 -2.98
N ARG A 197 4.91 10.72 -2.54
CA ARG A 197 4.09 11.71 -3.26
C ARG A 197 4.10 13.08 -2.59
N ARG A 198 4.09 13.10 -1.25
CA ARG A 198 4.20 14.31 -0.43
C ARG A 198 5.20 14.04 0.69
N TRP A 199 6.15 14.94 0.88
CA TRP A 199 7.03 14.84 2.04
C TRP A 199 6.25 15.21 3.30
N PRO A 200 6.25 14.39 4.37
CA PRO A 200 5.72 14.82 5.64
C PRO A 200 6.55 16.01 6.12
N VAL A 201 5.90 17.16 6.32
CA VAL A 201 6.52 18.37 6.87
C VAL A 201 5.93 18.58 8.28
N PRO A 202 6.77 18.74 9.32
CA PRO A 202 8.24 18.74 9.26
C PRO A 202 8.81 17.33 9.04
N ALA A 203 10.04 17.27 8.50
CA ALA A 203 10.79 16.03 8.41
C ALA A 203 10.92 15.45 9.83
N MET A 204 10.34 14.27 10.05
CA MET A 204 10.51 13.61 11.36
C MET A 204 11.97 13.22 11.49
N VAL A 205 12.65 13.84 12.45
CA VAL A 205 13.94 13.36 12.95
C VAL A 205 13.58 12.17 13.85
N VAL A 206 13.76 10.97 13.32
CA VAL A 206 13.64 9.71 14.06
C VAL A 206 15.02 9.25 14.45
#